data_AF-A0A961PTL6-F1
#
_entry.id   AF-A0A961PTL6-F1
#
_cell.length_a   1.000
_cell.length_b   1.000
_cell.length_c   1.000
_cell.angle_alpha   90.00
_cell.angle_beta   90.00
_cell.angle_gamma   90.00
#
_symmetry.space_group_name_H-M   'P 1'
#
loop_
_entity.id
_entity.type
_entity.pdbx_description
1 polymer ?
#
loop_
_entity_poly.entity_id
_entity_poly.type
_entity_poly.pdbx_seq_one_letter_code
_entity_poly.pdbx_strand_id
1 'polypeptide(L)'
;MHRLRYVAPFFFAALIAGCAPGFPEIEPRFEASARDAPWPDFMPTAMILDADPADFERAAAEIRALNYRAQRLRQRALLLQAPIEIAQDRLRNARR
;
A
#
# COMPACT_ATOMS: atom_id res chain seq x y z
N MET A 1 -8.26 14.41 -42.74
CA MET A 1 -8.82 13.04 -42.80
C MET A 1 -8.20 12.20 -41.69
N HIS A 2 -8.96 11.97 -40.61
CA HIS A 2 -8.52 11.20 -39.44
C HIS A 2 -8.68 9.69 -39.69
N ARG A 3 -7.62 8.90 -39.49
CA ARG A 3 -7.73 7.44 -39.35
C ARG A 3 -7.55 7.05 -37.89
N LEU A 4 -8.70 6.77 -37.26
CA LEU A 4 -8.94 5.99 -36.04
C LEU A 4 -7.88 4.86 -35.89
N ARG A 5 -7.08 4.80 -34.81
CA ARG A 5 -7.44 4.30 -33.47
C ARG A 5 -8.32 3.05 -33.55
N TYR A 6 -7.79 1.85 -33.34
CA TYR A 6 -8.44 0.68 -32.69
C TYR A 6 -7.53 -0.56 -32.77
N VAL A 7 -6.44 -0.61 -31.99
CA VAL A 7 -5.68 -1.87 -31.77
C VAL A 7 -5.62 -2.25 -30.29
N ALA A 8 -6.16 -1.42 -29.39
CA ALA A 8 -5.97 -1.59 -27.96
C ALA A 8 -7.13 -2.20 -27.13
N PRO A 9 -8.23 -2.80 -27.66
CA PRO A 9 -9.23 -3.35 -26.75
C PRO A 9 -8.86 -4.73 -26.19
N PHE A 10 -7.97 -5.49 -26.83
CA PHE A 10 -7.71 -6.88 -26.42
C PHE A 10 -6.82 -7.03 -25.18
N PHE A 11 -5.93 -6.06 -24.91
CA PHE A 11 -4.99 -6.18 -23.79
C PHE A 11 -5.64 -5.88 -22.43
N PHE A 12 -6.71 -5.08 -22.40
CA PHE A 12 -7.37 -4.69 -21.14
C PHE A 12 -8.33 -5.77 -20.61
N ALA A 13 -8.92 -6.59 -21.47
CA ALA A 13 -9.83 -7.66 -21.06
C ALA A 13 -9.10 -8.82 -20.36
N ALA A 14 -7.85 -9.11 -20.75
CA ALA A 14 -7.05 -10.18 -20.14
C ALA A 14 -6.60 -9.86 -18.70
N LEU A 15 -6.50 -8.58 -18.35
CA LEU A 15 -5.99 -8.13 -17.05
C LEU A 15 -7.08 -8.14 -15.95
N ILE A 16 -8.35 -8.13 -16.34
CA ILE A 16 -9.50 -8.16 -15.42
C ILE A 16 -9.89 -9.61 -15.08
N ALA A 17 -9.74 -10.54 -16.02
CA ALA A 17 -10.05 -11.96 -15.80
C ALA A 17 -9.10 -12.65 -14.79
N GLY A 18 -7.92 -12.07 -14.54
CA GLY A 18 -6.99 -12.58 -13.53
C GLY A 18 -7.20 -12.04 -12.11
N CYS A 19 -8.13 -11.09 -11.91
CA CYS A 19 -8.16 -10.27 -10.69
C CYS A 19 -9.48 -10.30 -9.88
N ALA A 20 -10.44 -11.18 -10.20
CA ALA A 20 -11.56 -11.55 -9.32
C ALA A 20 -12.45 -12.63 -9.98
N PRO A 21 -13.13 -13.53 -9.25
CA PRO A 21 -13.24 -13.63 -7.79
C PRO A 21 -13.16 -15.08 -7.30
N GLY A 22 -12.03 -15.47 -6.71
CA GLY A 22 -11.97 -16.60 -5.79
C GLY A 22 -11.85 -16.08 -4.38
N PHE A 23 -12.75 -15.18 -3.96
CA PHE A 23 -12.81 -14.85 -2.54
C PHE A 23 -13.23 -16.15 -1.84
N PRO A 24 -12.44 -16.69 -0.89
CA PRO A 24 -12.85 -17.91 -0.21
C PRO A 24 -14.22 -17.65 0.39
N GLU A 25 -15.19 -18.50 0.07
CA GLU A 25 -16.48 -18.44 0.72
C GLU A 25 -16.22 -18.54 2.22
N ILE A 26 -16.49 -17.46 2.95
CA ILE A 26 -16.43 -17.48 4.39
C ILE A 26 -17.56 -18.43 4.79
N GLU A 27 -17.20 -19.65 5.17
CA GLU A 27 -18.17 -20.64 5.63
C GLU A 27 -19.05 -19.97 6.68
N PRO A 28 -20.38 -19.88 6.45
CA PRO A 28 -21.27 -19.15 7.35
C PRO A 28 -21.47 -19.87 8.70
N ARG A 29 -20.78 -20.98 8.90
CA ARG A 29 -20.89 -21.88 10.04
C ARG A 29 -19.46 -22.16 10.51
N PHE A 30 -19.05 -21.48 11.57
CA PHE A 30 -17.90 -21.93 12.33
C PHE A 30 -18.17 -23.38 12.74
N GLU A 31 -17.46 -24.33 12.15
CA GLU A 31 -17.53 -25.72 12.57
C GLU A 31 -17.22 -25.82 14.07
N ALA A 32 -17.87 -26.75 14.78
CA ALA A 32 -17.58 -26.99 16.19
C ALA A 32 -16.08 -27.31 16.41
N SER A 33 -15.44 -27.96 15.41
CA SER A 33 -14.01 -28.21 15.35
C SER A 33 -13.14 -26.95 15.44
N ALA A 34 -13.56 -25.84 14.83
CA ALA A 34 -12.84 -24.56 14.88
C ALA A 34 -13.07 -23.83 16.21
N ARG A 35 -14.23 -24.05 16.85
CA ARG A 35 -14.52 -23.55 18.20
C ARG A 35 -13.74 -24.31 19.27
N ASP A 36 -13.60 -25.62 19.09
CA ASP A 36 -12.91 -26.53 20.00
C ASP A 36 -11.42 -26.71 19.63
N ALA A 37 -10.94 -25.97 18.61
CA ALA A 37 -9.54 -25.98 18.24
C ALA A 37 -8.71 -25.51 19.44
N PRO A 38 -7.60 -26.20 19.77
CA PRO A 38 -6.69 -25.73 20.79
C PRO A 38 -6.22 -24.34 20.37
N TRP A 39 -6.35 -23.36 21.27
CA TRP A 39 -5.83 -22.02 21.04
C TRP A 39 -4.37 -22.16 20.61
N PRO A 40 -3.96 -21.58 19.47
CA PRO A 40 -2.55 -21.64 19.06
C PRO A 40 -1.74 -21.10 20.23
N ASP A 41 -0.72 -21.87 20.66
CA ASP A 41 0.09 -21.57 21.84
C ASP A 41 0.44 -20.09 21.83
N PHE A 42 -0.19 -19.39 22.78
CA PHE A 42 -0.29 -17.95 22.76
C PHE A 42 1.11 -17.34 22.64
N MET A 43 1.18 -16.30 21.81
CA MET A 43 2.34 -15.43 21.59
C MET A 43 3.19 -15.37 22.87
N PRO A 44 4.49 -15.74 22.83
CA PRO A 44 5.28 -15.98 24.03
C PRO A 44 5.24 -14.75 24.95
N THR A 45 4.50 -14.87 26.05
CA THR A 45 4.26 -13.77 26.99
C THR A 45 5.54 -13.28 27.65
N ALA A 46 6.55 -14.14 27.72
CA ALA A 46 7.91 -13.78 28.13
C ALA A 46 8.47 -12.61 27.30
N MET A 47 8.26 -12.57 25.98
CA MET A 47 8.73 -11.45 25.15
C MET A 47 8.01 -10.13 25.45
N ILE A 48 6.77 -10.18 25.95
CA ILE A 48 5.99 -9.00 26.33
C ILE A 48 6.43 -8.50 27.72
N LEU A 49 6.70 -9.42 28.64
CA LEU A 49 7.07 -9.12 30.02
C LEU A 49 8.55 -8.68 30.15
N ASP A 50 9.42 -9.16 29.25
CA ASP A 50 10.83 -8.79 29.19
C ASP A 50 11.08 -7.51 28.38
N ALA A 51 10.04 -6.94 27.75
CA ALA A 51 10.16 -5.70 27.00
C ALA A 51 10.41 -4.52 27.96
N ASP A 52 11.55 -3.83 27.79
CA ASP A 52 11.89 -2.67 28.60
C ASP A 52 10.91 -1.52 28.30
N PRO A 53 10.21 -0.94 29.28
CA PRO A 53 9.37 0.24 29.06
C PRO A 53 10.10 1.38 28.32
N ALA A 54 11.42 1.51 28.47
CA ALA A 54 12.23 2.48 27.74
C ALA A 54 12.30 2.22 26.23
N ASP A 55 12.13 0.98 25.77
CA ASP A 55 12.04 0.65 24.34
C ASP A 55 10.78 1.27 23.70
N PHE A 56 9.66 1.30 24.42
CA PHE A 56 8.43 1.90 23.93
C PHE A 56 8.53 3.42 23.80
N GLU A 57 9.20 4.09 24.75
CA GLU A 57 9.44 5.53 24.68
C GLU A 57 10.40 5.88 23.52
N ARG A 58 11.45 5.08 23.31
CA ARG A 58 12.36 5.22 22.17
C ARG A 58 11.63 5.02 20.84
N ALA A 59 10.81 3.98 20.72
CA ALA A 59 10.01 3.73 19.53
C ALA A 59 9.03 4.89 19.25
N ALA A 60 8.38 5.43 20.28
CA ALA A 60 7.50 6.59 20.13
C ALA A 60 8.25 7.84 19.64
N ALA A 61 9.46 8.08 20.15
CA ALA A 61 10.31 9.17 19.68
C ALA A 61 10.76 8.97 18.22
N GLU A 62 11.10 7.74 17.84
CA GLU A 62 11.49 7.39 16.47
C GLU A 62 10.32 7.57 15.48
N ILE A 63 9.12 7.12 15.84
CA ILE A 63 7.90 7.32 15.04
C ILE A 63 7.65 8.82 14.81
N ARG A 64 7.79 9.66 15.85
CA ARG A 64 7.66 11.12 15.71
C ARG A 64 8.71 11.70 14.75
N ALA A 65 9.96 11.26 14.86
CA ALA A 65 11.04 11.71 13.97
C ALA A 65 10.80 11.29 12.51
N LEU A 66 10.32 10.06 12.27
CA LEU A 66 9.97 9.56 10.95
C LEU A 66 8.82 10.35 10.34
N ASN A 67 7.76 10.60 11.10
CA ASN A 67 6.62 11.41 10.64
C ASN A 67 7.04 12.82 10.25
N TYR A 68 7.90 13.47 11.06
CA TYR A 68 8.43 14.78 10.73
C TYR A 68 9.24 14.77 9.42
N ARG A 69 10.11 13.78 9.23
CA ARG A 69 10.88 13.62 7.97
C ARG A 69 9.96 13.40 6.78
N ALA A 70 8.95 12.54 6.92
CA ALA A 70 7.97 12.28 5.87
C ALA A 70 7.20 13.56 5.49
N GLN A 71 6.77 14.36 6.46
CA GLN A 71 6.11 15.65 6.20
C GLN A 71 7.02 16.63 5.46
N ARG A 72 8.29 16.76 5.86
CA ARG A 72 9.26 17.60 5.14
C ARG A 72 9.47 17.15 3.70
N LEU A 73 9.57 15.84 3.46
CA LEU A 73 9.69 15.30 2.10
C LEU A 73 8.45 15.60 1.26
N ARG A 74 7.25 15.46 1.84
CA ARG A 74 5.98 15.79 1.19
C ARG A 74 5.92 17.27 0.78
N GLN A 75 6.30 18.17 1.68
CA GLN A 75 6.36 19.61 1.39
C GLN A 75 7.34 19.92 0.27
N ARG A 76 8.54 19.31 0.28
CA ARG A 76 9.52 19.47 -0.80
C ARG A 76 9.00 18.95 -2.13
N ALA A 77 8.32 17.80 -2.14
CA ALA A 77 7.74 17.23 -3.34
C ALA A 77 6.68 18.17 -3.96
N LEU A 78 5.82 18.79 -3.13
CA LEU A 78 4.83 19.76 -3.59
C LEU A 78 5.48 20.99 -4.24
N LEU A 79 6.57 21.51 -3.66
CA LEU A 79 7.30 22.64 -4.26
C LEU A 79 7.96 22.29 -5.59
N LEU A 80 8.37 21.03 -5.76
CA LEU A 80 9.01 20.54 -6.99
C LEU A 80 8.01 20.12 -8.07
N GLN A 81 6.73 19.93 -7.73
CA GLN A 81 5.72 19.44 -8.66
C GLN A 81 5.49 20.40 -9.84
N ALA A 82 5.21 21.68 -9.55
CA ALA A 82 4.97 22.69 -10.58
C ALA A 82 6.13 22.86 -11.58
N PRO A 83 7.41 23.00 -11.17
CA PRO A 83 8.51 23.11 -12.13
C PRO A 83 8.71 21.84 -12.96
N ILE A 84 8.42 20.65 -12.41
CA ILE A 84 8.48 19.39 -13.17
C ILE A 84 7.38 19.37 -14.24
N GLU A 85 6.15 19.74 -13.90
CA GLU A 85 5.03 19.79 -14.85
C GLU A 85 5.34 20.76 -16.00
N ILE A 86 5.86 21.96 -15.70
CA ILE A 86 6.29 22.93 -16.71
C ILE A 86 7.38 22.37 -17.62
N ALA A 87 8.37 21.67 -17.06
CA ALA A 87 9.45 21.07 -17.85
C ALA A 87 8.92 19.95 -18.77
N GLN A 88 8.01 19.12 -18.27
CA GLN A 88 7.36 18.07 -19.06
C GLN A 88 6.52 18.64 -20.20
N ASP A 89 5.77 19.71 -19.98
CA ASP A 89 4.97 20.35 -21.02
C ASP A 89 5.83 21.03 -22.09
N ARG A 90 6.94 21.67 -21.70
CA ARG A 90 7.92 22.18 -22.68
C ARG A 90 8.48 21.07 -23.56
N LEU A 91 8.84 19.93 -22.97
CA LEU A 91 9.34 18.77 -23.71
C LEU A 91 8.29 18.18 -24.67
N ARG A 92 7.01 18.15 -24.27
CA ARG A 92 5.91 17.69 -25.15
C ARG A 92 5.71 18.64 -26.32
N ASN A 93 5.76 19.95 -26.09
CA ASN A 93 5.57 20.95 -27.13
C ASN A 93 6.75 21.00 -28.12
N ALA A 94 7.99 20.76 -27.66
CA ALA A 94 9.16 20.70 -28.52
C ALA A 94 9.21 19.45 -29.45
N ARG A 95 8.40 18.42 -29.16
CA ARG A 95 8.32 17.18 -29.96
C ARG A 95 7.17 17.19 -30.98
N ARG A 96 6.33 18.23 -30.99
CA ARG A 96 5.26 18.42 -31.97
C ARG A 96 5.74 19.35 -33.07
#